data_AF-A0A1W9M2D3-F1
#
_entry.id   AF-A0A1W9M2D3-F1
#
_cell.length_a   1.000
_cell.length_b   1.000
_cell.length_c   1.000
_cell.angle_alpha   90.00
_cell.angle_beta   90.00
_cell.angle_gamma   90.00
#
_symmetry.space_group_name_H-M   'P 1'
#
loop_
_entity.id
_entity.type
_entity.pdbx_description
1 polymer ?
#
loop_
_entity_poly.entity_id
_entity_poly.type
_entity_poly.pdbx_seq_one_letter_code
_entity_poly.pdbx_strand_id
1 'polypeptide(L)'
;MDGSLNLLESQIVEPMEMSSGQRETVRKIRRSVHTLKGASAVIGLSNIASWAHLMEDFLDWLFETAQTINPEIVGVLVDSADLLERIIANPKNSQSYKAQAIQSVYNRIMGIQPQPLPETERESLLP
;
A
#
# COMPACT_ATOMS: atom_id res chain seq x y z
N MET A 1 -6.45 13.22 2.00
CA MET A 1 -6.08 11.91 2.58
C MET A 1 -5.46 12.10 3.96
N ASP A 2 -4.75 13.20 4.13
CA ASP A 2 -3.83 13.51 5.22
C ASP A 2 -4.48 13.52 6.60
N GLY A 3 -5.69 14.07 6.73
CA GLY A 3 -6.39 14.10 8.01
C GLY A 3 -6.72 12.71 8.59
N SER A 4 -6.94 11.69 7.74
CA SER A 4 -7.20 10.32 8.21
C SER A 4 -5.92 9.55 8.51
N LEU A 5 -4.84 9.79 7.77
CA LEU A 5 -3.53 9.18 8.05
C LEU A 5 -2.92 9.74 9.33
N ASN A 6 -2.95 11.06 9.52
CA ASN A 6 -2.45 11.70 10.75
C ASN A 6 -3.24 11.25 11.99
N LEU A 7 -4.53 10.95 11.83
CA LEU A 7 -5.34 10.38 12.90
C LEU A 7 -4.84 8.97 13.29
N LEU A 8 -4.53 8.11 12.32
CA LEU A 8 -3.94 6.80 12.62
C LEU A 8 -2.56 6.95 13.27
N GLU A 9 -1.72 7.84 12.74
CA GLU A 9 -0.37 8.07 13.27
C GLU A 9 -0.39 8.51 14.74
N SER A 10 -1.29 9.44 15.10
CA SER A 10 -1.45 9.88 16.49
C SER A 10 -2.06 8.83 17.43
N GLN A 11 -2.84 7.88 16.90
CA GLN A 11 -3.50 6.85 17.70
C GLN A 11 -2.66 5.59 17.90
N ILE A 12 -1.81 5.24 16.93
CA ILE A 12 -1.05 3.99 16.91
C ILE A 12 0.42 4.27 17.25
N VAL A 13 0.72 4.33 18.54
CA VAL A 13 2.10 4.50 19.05
C VAL A 13 2.76 3.18 19.44
N GLU A 14 1.98 2.11 19.57
CA GLU A 14 2.42 0.75 19.86
C GLU A 14 1.50 -0.26 19.13
N PRO A 15 1.93 -1.53 18.95
CA PRO A 15 1.09 -2.55 18.34
C PRO A 15 -0.19 -2.77 19.16
N MET A 16 -1.35 -2.77 18.50
CA MET A 16 -2.64 -2.97 19.14
C MET A 16 -3.65 -3.68 18.23
N GLU A 17 -4.69 -4.26 18.83
CA GLU A 17 -5.84 -4.80 18.09
C GLU A 17 -6.60 -3.68 17.38
N MET A 18 -7.05 -3.96 16.15
CA MET A 18 -7.76 -3.00 15.32
C MET A 18 -9.19 -2.77 15.83
N SER A 19 -9.43 -1.60 16.39
CA SER A 19 -10.77 -1.17 16.78
C SER A 19 -11.66 -0.87 15.56
N SER A 20 -12.98 -0.89 15.76
CA SER A 20 -13.95 -0.51 14.73
C SER A 20 -13.75 0.93 14.22
N GLY A 21 -13.31 1.84 15.09
CA GLY A 21 -12.99 3.22 14.74
C GLY A 21 -11.79 3.33 13.80
N GLN A 22 -10.70 2.62 14.11
CA GLN A 22 -9.50 2.57 13.24
C GLN A 22 -9.84 1.93 11.90
N ARG A 23 -10.64 0.85 11.90
CA ARG A 23 -11.11 0.17 10.69
C ARG A 23 -11.94 1.08 9.79
N GLU A 24 -12.78 1.94 10.36
CA GLU A 24 -13.51 2.97 9.60
C GLU A 24 -12.56 4.03 9.02
N THR A 25 -11.54 4.43 9.76
CA THR A 25 -10.51 5.35 9.24
C THR A 25 -9.75 4.74 8.06
N VAL A 26 -9.34 3.46 8.15
CA VAL A 26 -8.73 2.72 7.02
C VAL A 26 -9.69 2.67 5.82
N ARG A 27 -10.98 2.37 6.05
CA ARG A 27 -12.02 2.37 4.99
C ARG A 27 -12.14 3.72 4.28
N LYS A 28 -12.03 4.84 5.00
CA LYS A 28 -12.05 6.18 4.40
C LYS A 28 -10.85 6.42 3.50
N ILE A 29 -9.64 6.06 3.95
CA ILE A 29 -8.41 6.19 3.17
C ILE A 29 -8.51 5.36 1.89
N ARG A 30 -8.91 4.08 2.02
CA ARG A 30 -9.14 3.15 0.91
C ARG A 30 -10.06 3.74 -0.17
N ARG A 31 -11.21 4.30 0.21
CA ARG A 31 -12.14 4.94 -0.75
C ARG A 31 -11.54 6.14 -1.48
N SER A 32 -10.72 6.93 -0.80
CA SER A 32 -9.99 8.04 -1.45
C SER A 32 -9.00 7.52 -2.48
N VAL A 33 -8.23 6.49 -2.14
CA VAL A 33 -7.26 5.85 -3.04
C VAL A 33 -7.98 5.20 -4.24
N HIS A 34 -9.08 4.49 -4.01
CA HIS A 34 -9.90 3.90 -5.07
C HIS A 34 -10.37 4.94 -6.10
N THR A 35 -10.89 6.07 -5.60
CA THR A 35 -11.34 7.18 -6.44
C THR A 35 -10.18 7.76 -7.26
N LEU A 36 -9.01 7.95 -6.64
CA LEU A 36 -7.82 8.45 -7.32
C LEU A 36 -7.31 7.47 -8.39
N LYS A 37 -7.30 6.17 -8.10
CA LYS A 37 -6.95 5.11 -9.06
C LYS A 37 -7.87 5.18 -10.28
N GLY A 38 -9.19 5.23 -10.06
CA GLY A 38 -10.17 5.33 -11.14
C GLY A 38 -9.99 6.58 -12.00
N ALA A 39 -9.86 7.74 -11.37
CA ALA A 39 -9.68 9.02 -12.07
C ALA A 39 -8.38 9.05 -12.89
N SER A 40 -7.26 8.61 -12.29
CA SER A 40 -5.96 8.59 -12.96
C SER A 40 -5.92 7.58 -14.12
N ALA A 41 -6.57 6.41 -13.98
CA ALA A 41 -6.69 5.43 -15.06
C ALA A 41 -7.48 5.98 -16.26
N VAL A 42 -8.59 6.66 -16.02
CA VAL A 42 -9.43 7.26 -17.07
C VAL A 42 -8.68 8.33 -17.87
N ILE A 43 -7.87 9.15 -17.20
CA ILE A 43 -7.11 10.25 -17.83
C ILE A 43 -5.79 9.73 -18.46
N GLY A 44 -5.42 8.47 -18.23
CA GLY A 44 -4.21 7.86 -18.78
C GLY A 44 -2.94 8.16 -17.98
N LEU A 45 -3.06 8.55 -16.71
CA LEU A 45 -1.94 8.80 -15.79
C LEU A 45 -1.48 7.48 -15.15
N SER A 46 -0.90 6.60 -15.95
CA SER A 46 -0.57 5.21 -15.58
C SER A 46 0.30 5.09 -14.33
N ASN A 47 1.32 5.93 -14.16
CA ASN A 47 2.20 5.87 -12.98
C ASN A 47 1.44 6.17 -11.67
N ILE A 48 0.47 7.08 -11.72
CA ILE A 48 -0.39 7.41 -10.55
C ILE A 48 -1.38 6.28 -10.32
N ALA A 49 -2.01 5.77 -11.37
CA ALA A 49 -2.97 4.67 -11.28
C ALA A 49 -2.33 3.41 -10.69
N SER A 50 -1.12 3.04 -11.16
CA SER A 50 -0.38 1.89 -10.65
C SER A 50 0.03 2.06 -9.19
N TRP A 51 0.48 3.25 -8.79
CA TRP A 51 0.84 3.50 -7.39
C TRP A 51 -0.39 3.50 -6.47
N ALA A 52 -1.49 4.12 -6.91
CA ALA A 52 -2.75 4.10 -6.17
C ALA A 52 -3.30 2.66 -6.04
N HIS A 53 -3.14 1.83 -7.08
CA HIS A 53 -3.52 0.42 -7.00
C HIS A 53 -2.71 -0.34 -5.93
N LEU A 54 -1.40 -0.17 -5.91
CA LEU A 54 -0.53 -0.78 -4.90
C LEU A 54 -0.89 -0.35 -3.46
N MET A 55 -1.24 0.93 -3.29
CA MET A 55 -1.75 1.43 -2.01
C MET A 55 -3.12 0.85 -1.64
N GLU A 56 -4.02 0.71 -2.61
CA GLU A 56 -5.33 0.11 -2.41
C GLU A 56 -5.19 -1.35 -1.97
N ASP A 57 -4.37 -2.15 -2.63
CA ASP A 57 -4.16 -3.57 -2.27
C ASP A 57 -3.69 -3.73 -0.81
N PHE A 58 -2.78 -2.86 -0.35
CA PHE A 58 -2.32 -2.86 1.03
C PHE A 58 -3.42 -2.42 2.01
N LEU A 59 -4.21 -1.42 1.65
CA LEU A 59 -5.35 -0.97 2.45
C LEU A 59 -6.48 -2.00 2.49
N ASP A 60 -6.65 -2.79 1.42
CA ASP A 60 -7.61 -3.90 1.34
C ASP A 60 -7.17 -5.02 2.28
N TRP A 61 -5.89 -5.41 2.25
CA TRP A 61 -5.35 -6.36 3.23
C TRP A 61 -5.51 -5.87 4.67
N LEU A 62 -5.15 -4.61 4.94
CA LEU A 62 -5.26 -4.01 6.27
C LEU A 62 -6.72 -3.93 6.74
N PHE A 63 -7.64 -3.66 5.81
CA PHE A 63 -9.04 -3.60 6.10
C PHE A 63 -9.68 -4.99 6.20
N GLU A 64 -9.27 -6.01 5.46
CA GLU A 64 -10.01 -7.28 5.41
C GLU A 64 -9.39 -8.35 6.31
N THR A 65 -8.05 -8.39 6.36
CA THR A 65 -7.29 -9.52 6.92
C THR A 65 -6.60 -9.18 8.24
N ALA A 66 -6.07 -7.97 8.39
CA ALA A 66 -5.29 -7.60 9.56
C ALA A 66 -6.16 -7.52 10.83
N GLN A 67 -5.72 -8.20 11.89
CA GLN A 67 -6.31 -8.11 13.24
C GLN A 67 -5.66 -7.00 14.06
N THR A 68 -4.36 -6.79 13.85
CA THR A 68 -3.57 -5.77 14.55
C THR A 68 -3.13 -4.66 13.63
N ILE A 69 -2.91 -3.49 14.21
CA ILE A 69 -2.25 -2.35 13.59
C ILE A 69 -1.09 -1.93 14.46
N ASN A 70 0.00 -1.46 13.85
CA ASN A 70 1.20 -1.07 14.56
C ASN A 70 1.84 0.17 13.89
N PRO A 71 2.84 0.81 14.55
CA PRO A 71 3.48 2.00 14.00
C PRO A 71 4.17 1.77 12.65
N GLU A 72 4.67 0.56 12.37
CA GLU A 72 5.31 0.25 11.08
C GLU A 72 4.31 0.29 9.92
N ILE A 73 3.12 -0.29 10.10
CA ILE A 73 2.02 -0.27 9.12
C ILE A 73 1.60 1.16 8.82
N VAL A 74 1.44 1.99 9.86
CA VAL A 74 1.03 3.39 9.70
C VAL A 74 2.15 4.20 9.04
N GLY A 75 3.40 4.00 9.46
CA GLY A 75 4.55 4.68 8.88
C GLY A 75 4.70 4.41 7.39
N VAL A 76 4.55 3.16 6.95
CA VAL A 76 4.65 2.83 5.52
C VAL A 76 3.46 3.39 4.71
N LEU A 77 2.28 3.56 5.31
CA LEU A 77 1.15 4.24 4.67
C LEU A 77 1.42 5.73 4.47
N VAL A 78 1.99 6.40 5.48
CA VAL A 78 2.42 7.80 5.40
C VAL A 78 3.48 7.98 4.32
N ASP A 79 4.53 7.14 4.35
CA ASP A 79 5.58 7.15 3.33
C ASP A 79 5.06 6.94 1.91
N SER A 80 4.04 6.09 1.76
CA SER A 80 3.40 5.82 0.48
C SER A 80 2.52 6.97 -0.01
N ALA A 81 1.83 7.68 0.90
CA ALA A 81 1.09 8.90 0.58
C ALA A 81 2.05 10.03 0.16
N ASP A 82 3.14 10.23 0.88
CA ASP A 82 4.20 11.19 0.51
C ASP A 82 4.78 10.88 -0.87
N LEU A 83 5.02 9.60 -1.16
CA LEU A 83 5.53 9.20 -2.46
C LEU A 83 4.49 9.40 -3.57
N LEU A 84 3.21 9.15 -3.31
CA LEU A 84 2.13 9.44 -4.25
C LEU A 84 2.13 10.92 -4.66
N GLU A 85 2.27 11.85 -3.71
CA GLU A 85 2.40 13.29 -4.01
C GLU A 85 3.61 13.58 -4.89
N ARG A 86 4.75 12.94 -4.61
CA ARG A 86 5.96 13.06 -5.43
C ARG A 86 5.77 12.49 -6.83
N ILE A 87 4.99 11.41 -6.99
CA ILE A 87 4.66 10.84 -8.30
C ILE A 87 3.75 11.78 -9.09
N ILE A 88 2.77 12.41 -8.42
CA ILE A 88 1.92 13.44 -9.03
C ILE A 88 2.77 14.61 -9.55
N ALA A 89 3.74 15.06 -8.76
CA ALA A 89 4.65 16.14 -9.18
C ALA A 89 5.64 15.72 -10.27
N ASN A 90 6.14 14.47 -10.22
CA ASN A 90 7.06 13.92 -11.21
C ASN A 90 6.85 12.40 -11.33
N PRO A 91 6.20 11.92 -12.41
CA PRO A 91 5.83 10.51 -12.55
C PRO A 91 7.00 9.51 -12.51
N LYS A 92 8.24 9.96 -12.78
CA LYS A 92 9.44 9.11 -12.68
C LYS A 92 9.72 8.62 -11.25
N ASN A 93 9.18 9.29 -10.23
CA ASN A 93 9.33 8.88 -8.84
C ASN A 93 8.70 7.50 -8.54
N SER A 94 7.79 7.02 -9.38
CA SER A 94 7.20 5.68 -9.29
C SER A 94 8.23 4.56 -9.45
N GLN A 95 9.39 4.86 -10.03
CA GLN A 95 10.50 3.91 -10.25
C GLN A 95 11.68 4.18 -9.31
N SER A 96 11.53 5.10 -8.35
CA SER A 96 12.59 5.47 -7.40
C SER A 96 12.94 4.32 -6.44
N TYR A 97 14.12 4.38 -5.84
CA TYR A 97 14.49 3.48 -4.75
C TYR A 97 13.51 3.55 -3.58
N LYS A 98 12.91 4.72 -3.30
CA LYS A 98 11.87 4.85 -2.26
C LYS A 98 10.62 4.04 -2.62
N ALA A 99 10.19 4.06 -3.88
CA ALA A 99 9.05 3.26 -4.36
C ALA A 99 9.28 1.76 -4.17
N GLN A 100 10.47 1.28 -4.55
CA GLN A 100 10.87 -0.13 -4.40
C GLN A 100 10.96 -0.53 -2.92
N ALA A 101 11.47 0.35 -2.06
CA ALA A 101 11.56 0.11 -0.62
C ALA A 101 10.16 -0.02 0.02
N ILE A 102 9.23 0.89 -0.28
CA ILE A 102 7.84 0.83 0.22
C ILE A 102 7.15 -0.45 -0.24
N GLN A 103 7.26 -0.80 -1.53
CA GLN A 103 6.67 -2.04 -2.05
C GLN A 103 7.25 -3.29 -1.36
N SER A 104 8.55 -3.30 -1.06
CA SER A 104 9.19 -4.39 -0.33
C SER A 104 8.66 -4.52 1.10
N VAL A 105 8.40 -3.39 1.78
CA VAL A 105 7.78 -3.37 3.12
C VAL A 105 6.34 -3.88 3.06
N TYR A 106 5.55 -3.46 2.07
CA TYR A 106 4.19 -3.97 1.85
C TYR A 106 4.17 -5.49 1.70
N ASN A 107 5.02 -6.03 0.82
CA ASN A 107 5.10 -7.48 0.60
C ASN A 107 5.49 -8.23 1.88
N ARG A 108 6.47 -7.70 2.64
CA ARG A 108 6.90 -8.29 3.91
C ARG A 108 5.78 -8.30 4.94
N ILE A 109 5.05 -7.19 5.09
CA ILE A 109 3.96 -7.06 6.06
C ILE A 109 2.78 -7.98 5.70
N MET A 110 2.41 -8.02 4.42
CA MET A 110 1.31 -8.86 3.94
C MET A 110 1.67 -10.35 3.88
N GLY A 111 2.93 -10.73 4.14
CA GLY A 111 3.39 -12.11 4.06
C GLY A 111 3.45 -12.65 2.62
N ILE A 112 3.51 -11.79 1.62
CA ILE A 112 3.67 -12.17 0.22
C ILE A 112 5.11 -12.64 0.03
N GLN A 113 5.31 -13.95 0.09
CA GLN A 113 6.55 -14.58 -0.37
C GLN A 113 6.66 -14.42 -1.90
N PRO A 114 7.86 -14.26 -2.47
CA PRO A 114 8.02 -14.41 -3.92
C PRO A 114 7.45 -15.78 -4.30
N GLN A 115 6.49 -15.82 -5.23
CA GLN A 115 5.95 -17.09 -5.68
C GLN A 115 7.13 -17.95 -6.16
N PRO A 116 7.31 -19.16 -5.61
CA PRO A 116 8.24 -20.09 -6.20
C PRO A 116 7.88 -20.27 -7.68
N LEU A 117 8.90 -20.33 -8.56
CA LEU A 117 8.71 -20.61 -9.99
C LEU A 117 7.65 -21.70 -10.16
N PRO A 118 6.67 -21.53 -11.08
CA PRO A 118 5.68 -22.56 -11.39
C PRO A 118 6.37 -23.92 -11.54
N GLU A 119 5.75 -24.99 -11.07
CA GLU A 119 6.33 -26.34 -11.08
C GLU A 119 6.80 -26.75 -12.49
N THR A 120 6.08 -26.27 -13.51
CA THR A 120 6.44 -26.39 -14.94
C THR A 120 7.76 -25.74 -15.35
N GLU A 121 8.17 -24.65 -14.69
CA GLU A 121 9.48 -24.00 -14.92
C GLU A 121 10.58 -24.61 -14.04
N ARG A 122 10.21 -25.29 -12.94
CA ARG A 122 11.17 -26.03 -12.09
C ARG A 122 11.57 -27.36 -12.72
N GLU A 123 10.63 -28.06 -13.34
CA GLU A 123 10.89 -29.33 -14.03
C GLU A 123 11.72 -29.15 -15.31
N SER A 124 11.63 -27.99 -15.99
CA SER A 124 12.44 -27.69 -17.18
C SER A 124 13.89 -27.32 -16.88
N LEU A 125 14.24 -27.14 -15.59
CA LEU A 125 15.58 -26.82 -15.09
C LEU A 125 16.28 -28.01 -14.42
N LEU A 126 15.62 -29.18 -14.35
CA LEU A 126 16.27 -30.42 -13.93
C LEU A 126 17.05 -31.01 -15.11
N PRO A 127 18.35 -31.32 -14.95
CA PRO A 127 19.19 -31.89 -16.01
C PRO A 127 18.82 -33.34 -16.38
#